data_AF-A0A7Y2XLW8-F1
#
_entry.id   AF-A0A7Y2XLW8-F1
#
_cell.length_a   1.000
_cell.length_b   1.000
_cell.length_c   1.000
_cell.angle_alpha   90.00
_cell.angle_beta   90.00
_cell.angle_gamma   90.00
#
_symmetry.space_group_name_H-M   'P 1'
#
loop_
_entity.id
_entity.type
_entity.pdbx_description
1 polymer ?
#
loop_
_entity_poly.entity_id
_entity_poly.type
_entity_poly.pdbx_seq_one_letter_code
_entity_poly.pdbx_strand_id
1 'polypeptide(L)'
;MTGTPAFTVVMAALDDYAIIEQVHLCLEAQSIRDRLEVLFVCRDRAQLQLPEDFDKNYPDIRIVEGGPGVLLNEARALGVRQASTPYVLILEDHCLPHEHCLEHMLSRLEEGWSAVGPAFVSGNTVSRLAIAANLLTYGEWMGCREGGERRFVSGYNSAFRKDVLISRDERLDEDLVTPSTLQSQLYDQGHRFFFEARAVMSHWESSGYRGVTKILLKNGRGLGALRSRRWSLAHKLLASLLNPVLAGYRFLRAARTWWRVGGSGLRALLHLLPLTTLWTFGELLGYWSGDFSGAVEGVSDIERNRQRFVDARSEPIRKPY
;
A
#
# COMPACT_ATOMS: atom_id res chain seq x y z
N MET A 1 -20.61 -21.02 -14.59
CA MET A 1 -21.50 -20.67 -13.46
C MET A 1 -20.71 -19.71 -12.60
N THR A 2 -20.96 -18.41 -12.72
CA THR A 2 -20.24 -17.40 -11.92
C THR A 2 -20.75 -17.50 -10.49
N GLY A 3 -19.90 -17.98 -9.57
CA GLY A 3 -20.21 -17.96 -8.15
C GLY A 3 -20.46 -16.52 -7.68
N THR A 4 -21.24 -16.35 -6.63
CA THR A 4 -21.41 -15.03 -5.99
C THR A 4 -20.03 -14.54 -5.54
N PRO A 5 -19.59 -13.32 -5.92
CA PRO A 5 -18.31 -12.78 -5.51
C PRO A 5 -18.17 -12.79 -3.98
N ALA A 6 -17.02 -13.23 -3.48
CA ALA A 6 -16.72 -13.30 -2.05
C ALA A 6 -15.78 -12.16 -1.61
N PHE A 7 -15.03 -11.60 -2.55
CA PHE A 7 -13.89 -10.73 -2.26
C PHE A 7 -13.80 -9.60 -3.29
N THR A 8 -13.88 -8.36 -2.83
CA THR A 8 -13.74 -7.17 -3.69
C THR A 8 -12.31 -6.69 -3.68
N VAL A 9 -11.75 -6.43 -4.85
CA VAL A 9 -10.46 -5.74 -5.02
C VAL A 9 -10.74 -4.31 -5.46
N VAL A 10 -10.34 -3.36 -4.64
CA VAL A 10 -10.45 -1.93 -4.91
C VAL A 10 -9.11 -1.43 -5.45
N MET A 11 -9.12 -0.94 -6.68
CA MET A 11 -7.98 -0.27 -7.32
C MET A 11 -8.34 1.19 -7.63
N ALA A 12 -7.57 2.11 -7.07
CA ALA A 12 -7.71 3.53 -7.39
C ALA A 12 -6.92 3.85 -8.67
N ALA A 13 -7.60 3.78 -9.80
CA ALA A 13 -7.11 4.15 -11.13
C ALA A 13 -7.50 5.60 -11.41
N LEU A 14 -6.86 6.56 -10.74
CA LEU A 14 -7.35 7.94 -10.77
C LEU A 14 -7.20 8.65 -12.11
N ASP A 15 -6.13 8.33 -12.86
CA ASP A 15 -5.74 9.10 -14.04
C ASP A 15 -5.79 8.28 -15.34
N ASP A 16 -5.12 7.13 -15.44
CA ASP A 16 -5.01 6.35 -16.69
C ASP A 16 -4.97 4.83 -16.40
N TYR A 17 -5.64 4.03 -17.22
CA TYR A 17 -5.66 2.57 -17.13
C TYR A 17 -4.29 1.94 -17.32
N ALA A 18 -3.40 2.52 -18.15
CA ALA A 18 -2.05 2.01 -18.38
C ALA A 18 -1.25 1.87 -17.07
N ILE A 19 -1.57 2.69 -16.07
CA ILE A 19 -0.95 2.65 -14.75
C ILE A 19 -1.37 1.42 -13.93
N ILE A 20 -2.58 0.90 -14.13
CA ILE A 20 -3.07 -0.28 -13.38
C ILE A 20 -3.12 -1.55 -14.23
N GLU A 21 -2.84 -1.47 -15.54
CA GLU A 21 -2.96 -2.58 -16.48
C GLU A 21 -2.26 -3.84 -15.96
N GLN A 22 -1.01 -3.74 -15.52
CA GLN A 22 -0.26 -4.92 -15.05
C GLN A 22 -0.84 -5.52 -13.77
N VAL A 23 -1.40 -4.69 -12.89
CA VAL A 23 -2.10 -5.17 -11.68
C VAL A 23 -3.40 -5.84 -12.07
N HIS A 24 -4.19 -5.23 -12.97
CA HIS A 24 -5.39 -5.83 -13.53
C HIS A 24 -5.12 -7.19 -14.17
N LEU A 25 -4.08 -7.33 -14.99
CA LEU A 25 -3.70 -8.61 -15.59
C LEU A 25 -3.27 -9.66 -14.55
N CYS A 26 -2.73 -9.25 -13.39
CA CYS A 26 -2.50 -10.15 -12.25
C CYS A 26 -3.81 -10.59 -11.58
N LEU A 27 -4.81 -9.70 -11.51
CA LEU A 27 -6.13 -10.04 -10.97
C LEU A 27 -6.86 -11.04 -11.85
N GLU A 28 -6.87 -10.83 -13.18
CA GLU A 28 -7.42 -11.78 -14.17
C GLU A 28 -6.80 -13.17 -14.07
N ALA A 29 -5.57 -13.24 -13.56
CA ALA A 29 -4.82 -14.48 -13.42
C ALA A 29 -4.92 -15.13 -12.04
N GLN A 30 -5.69 -14.56 -11.10
CA GLN A 30 -5.81 -15.17 -9.79
C GLN A 30 -6.54 -16.52 -9.88
N SER A 31 -6.10 -17.48 -9.06
CA SER A 31 -6.72 -18.82 -8.98
C SER A 31 -8.19 -18.79 -8.58
N ILE A 32 -8.65 -17.69 -7.97
CA ILE A 32 -10.03 -17.45 -7.55
C ILE A 32 -10.70 -16.30 -8.31
N ARG A 33 -10.27 -15.99 -9.54
CA ARG A 33 -10.77 -14.85 -10.33
C ARG A 33 -12.30 -14.81 -10.45
N ASP A 34 -12.95 -15.97 -10.54
CA ASP A 34 -14.40 -16.12 -10.61
C ASP A 34 -15.13 -15.77 -9.30
N ARG A 35 -14.40 -15.66 -8.18
CA ARG A 35 -14.90 -15.22 -6.87
C ARG A 35 -14.57 -13.75 -6.56
N LEU A 36 -13.88 -13.06 -7.46
CA LEU A 36 -13.49 -11.66 -7.27
C LEU A 36 -14.53 -10.70 -7.86
N GLU A 37 -14.85 -9.65 -7.10
CA GLU A 37 -15.35 -8.41 -7.66
C GLU A 37 -14.16 -7.47 -7.86
N VAL A 38 -14.03 -6.83 -9.02
CA VAL A 38 -12.96 -5.87 -9.28
C VAL A 38 -13.57 -4.49 -9.48
N LEU A 39 -13.16 -3.54 -8.64
CA LEU A 39 -13.61 -2.14 -8.68
C LEU A 39 -12.46 -1.22 -9.10
N PHE A 40 -12.65 -0.49 -10.20
CA PHE A 40 -11.77 0.62 -10.56
C PHE A 40 -12.41 1.92 -10.10
N VAL A 41 -11.74 2.64 -9.21
CA VAL A 41 -12.17 3.97 -8.78
C VAL A 41 -11.33 5.01 -9.52
N CYS A 42 -11.99 5.88 -10.28
CA CYS A 42 -11.36 6.88 -11.13
C CYS A 42 -11.95 8.27 -10.89
N ARG A 43 -11.31 9.32 -11.44
CA ARG A 43 -11.87 10.68 -11.43
C ARG A 43 -13.02 10.82 -12.42
N ASP A 44 -12.76 10.32 -13.62
CA ASP A 44 -13.61 10.40 -14.80
C ASP A 44 -13.28 9.18 -15.67
N ARG A 45 -14.31 8.42 -16.05
CA ARG A 45 -14.18 7.23 -16.90
C ARG A 45 -13.52 7.57 -18.24
N ALA A 46 -13.80 8.74 -18.79
CA ALA A 46 -13.19 9.18 -20.05
C ALA A 46 -11.68 9.39 -19.93
N GLN A 47 -11.16 9.73 -18.74
CA GLN A 47 -9.73 9.92 -18.51
C GLN A 47 -8.97 8.60 -18.40
N LEU A 48 -9.63 7.49 -18.03
CA LEU A 48 -8.99 6.19 -17.92
C LEU A 48 -8.37 5.67 -19.22
N GLN A 49 -8.76 6.19 -20.40
CA GLN A 49 -8.25 5.73 -21.70
C GLN A 49 -8.30 4.20 -21.85
N LEU A 50 -9.45 3.60 -21.49
CA LEU A 50 -9.65 2.15 -21.59
C LEU A 50 -9.47 1.69 -23.06
N PRO A 51 -8.92 0.49 -23.30
CA PRO A 51 -8.90 -0.13 -24.63
C PRO A 51 -10.29 -0.20 -25.28
N GLU A 52 -10.36 -0.13 -26.62
CA GLU A 52 -11.61 -0.04 -27.40
C GLU A 52 -12.62 -1.16 -27.09
N ASP A 53 -12.15 -2.36 -26.73
CA ASP A 53 -12.97 -3.52 -26.37
C ASP A 53 -12.97 -3.84 -24.86
N PHE A 54 -12.56 -2.90 -23.99
CA PHE A 54 -12.39 -3.18 -22.55
C PHE A 54 -13.65 -3.73 -21.89
N ASP A 55 -14.81 -3.07 -22.07
CA ASP A 55 -16.08 -3.49 -21.47
C ASP A 55 -16.57 -4.83 -22.00
N LYS A 56 -16.21 -5.17 -23.24
CA LYS A 56 -16.53 -6.45 -23.86
C LYS A 56 -15.65 -7.57 -23.31
N ASN A 57 -14.37 -7.29 -23.09
CA ASN A 57 -13.39 -8.25 -22.58
C ASN A 57 -13.54 -8.47 -21.08
N TYR A 58 -13.97 -7.45 -20.33
CA TYR A 58 -14.06 -7.45 -18.86
C TYR A 58 -15.41 -6.90 -18.38
N PRO A 59 -16.53 -7.54 -18.76
CA PRO A 59 -17.87 -7.02 -18.48
C PRO A 59 -18.24 -7.03 -16.98
N ASP A 60 -17.46 -7.72 -16.15
CA ASP A 60 -17.65 -7.85 -14.72
C ASP A 60 -16.83 -6.83 -13.90
N ILE A 61 -15.94 -6.06 -14.54
CA ILE A 61 -15.22 -4.97 -13.88
C ILE A 61 -16.13 -3.76 -13.75
N ARG A 62 -16.32 -3.31 -12.51
CA ARG A 62 -17.14 -2.13 -12.23
C ARG A 62 -16.25 -0.90 -12.12
N ILE A 63 -16.64 0.16 -12.81
CA ILE A 63 -15.95 1.45 -12.77
C ILE A 63 -16.79 2.43 -11.96
N VAL A 64 -16.17 3.08 -10.98
CA VAL A 64 -16.78 4.05 -10.07
C VAL A 64 -16.08 5.40 -10.23
N GLU A 65 -16.84 6.45 -10.50
CA GLU A 65 -16.31 7.81 -10.63
C GLU A 65 -16.42 8.55 -9.28
N GLY A 66 -15.27 8.99 -8.75
CA GLY A 66 -15.18 9.82 -7.56
C GLY A 66 -15.19 11.34 -7.85
N GLY A 67 -15.11 11.72 -9.14
CA GLY A 67 -15.09 13.10 -9.60
C GLY A 67 -13.69 13.71 -9.69
N PRO A 68 -13.54 14.88 -10.36
CA PRO A 68 -12.23 15.44 -10.75
C PRO A 68 -11.27 15.75 -9.60
N GLY A 69 -11.80 16.04 -8.41
CA GLY A 69 -11.02 16.44 -7.23
C GLY A 69 -10.62 15.30 -6.31
N VAL A 70 -11.07 14.06 -6.57
CA VAL A 70 -10.91 12.97 -5.60
C VAL A 70 -9.43 12.67 -5.34
N LEU A 71 -9.08 12.59 -4.05
CA LEU A 71 -7.78 12.17 -3.56
C LEU A 71 -7.71 10.64 -3.48
N LEU A 72 -6.49 10.10 -3.42
CA LEU A 72 -6.26 8.66 -3.44
C LEU A 72 -6.88 7.94 -2.24
N ASN A 73 -6.81 8.53 -1.05
CA ASN A 73 -7.42 7.99 0.16
C ASN A 73 -8.96 7.99 0.08
N GLU A 74 -9.55 9.06 -0.48
CA GLU A 74 -11.00 9.19 -0.69
C GLU A 74 -11.49 8.17 -1.73
N ALA A 75 -10.75 7.98 -2.83
CA ALA A 75 -11.06 6.98 -3.84
C ALA A 75 -11.01 5.55 -3.27
N ARG A 76 -10.00 5.23 -2.43
CA ARG A 76 -9.93 3.95 -1.73
C ARG A 76 -11.14 3.76 -0.80
N ALA A 77 -11.52 4.80 -0.04
CA ALA A 77 -12.69 4.74 0.84
C ALA A 77 -14.00 4.58 0.06
N LEU A 78 -14.16 5.29 -1.05
CA LEU A 78 -15.30 5.16 -1.96
C LEU A 78 -15.41 3.72 -2.50
N GLY A 79 -14.30 3.13 -2.92
CA GLY A 79 -14.27 1.73 -3.35
C GLY A 79 -14.69 0.77 -2.24
N VAL A 80 -14.21 0.97 -1.01
CA VAL A 80 -14.64 0.17 0.15
C VAL A 80 -16.15 0.29 0.39
N ARG A 81 -16.73 1.48 0.27
CA ARG A 81 -18.18 1.69 0.40
C ARG A 81 -18.97 0.99 -0.71
N GLN A 82 -18.47 1.04 -1.94
CA GLN A 82 -19.11 0.48 -3.14
C GLN A 82 -18.93 -1.04 -3.33
N ALA A 83 -17.99 -1.65 -2.60
CA ALA A 83 -17.76 -3.09 -2.59
C ALA A 83 -19.04 -3.86 -2.27
N SER A 84 -19.40 -4.87 -3.05
CA SER A 84 -20.62 -5.67 -2.79
C SER A 84 -20.37 -6.84 -1.84
N THR A 85 -19.11 -7.19 -1.59
CA THR A 85 -18.73 -8.41 -0.87
C THR A 85 -18.35 -8.14 0.60
N PRO A 86 -18.35 -9.17 1.48
CA PRO A 86 -17.98 -9.01 2.89
C PRO A 86 -16.49 -8.72 3.12
N TYR A 87 -15.62 -9.01 2.15
CA TYR A 87 -14.18 -8.76 2.25
C TYR A 87 -13.70 -7.79 1.16
N VAL A 88 -12.76 -6.92 1.50
CA VAL A 88 -12.21 -5.89 0.60
C VAL A 88 -10.69 -5.84 0.68
N LEU A 89 -10.03 -5.91 -0.46
CA LEU A 89 -8.59 -5.65 -0.62
C LEU A 89 -8.41 -4.26 -1.20
N ILE A 90 -7.63 -3.42 -0.53
CA ILE A 90 -7.18 -2.13 -1.07
C ILE A 90 -5.82 -2.39 -1.72
N LEU A 91 -5.76 -2.36 -3.05
CA LEU A 91 -4.56 -2.72 -3.82
C LEU A 91 -3.94 -1.49 -4.48
N GLU A 92 -2.61 -1.41 -4.43
CA GLU A 92 -1.83 -0.33 -5.03
C GLU A 92 -1.53 -0.59 -6.52
N ASP A 93 -1.34 0.48 -7.29
CA ASP A 93 -1.08 0.43 -8.74
C ASP A 93 0.30 -0.12 -9.14
N HIS A 94 1.16 -0.42 -8.16
CA HIS A 94 2.54 -0.87 -8.33
C HIS A 94 2.85 -2.10 -7.45
N CYS A 95 1.81 -2.80 -7.01
CA CYS A 95 1.92 -4.04 -6.25
C CYS A 95 1.19 -5.17 -6.97
N LEU A 96 1.92 -6.20 -7.40
CA LEU A 96 1.40 -7.27 -8.24
C LEU A 96 1.24 -8.55 -7.40
N PRO A 97 0.00 -9.00 -7.16
CA PRO A 97 -0.24 -10.27 -6.49
C PRO A 97 0.18 -11.45 -7.36
N HIS A 98 0.77 -12.47 -6.75
CA HIS A 98 1.03 -13.76 -7.38
C HIS A 98 -0.26 -14.56 -7.54
N GLU A 99 -0.30 -15.56 -8.42
CA GLU A 99 -1.50 -16.30 -8.84
C GLU A 99 -2.42 -16.77 -7.70
N HIS A 100 -1.85 -17.27 -6.59
CA HIS A 100 -2.61 -17.79 -5.44
C HIS A 100 -2.72 -16.80 -4.27
N CYS A 101 -2.29 -15.55 -4.46
CA CYS A 101 -2.19 -14.58 -3.38
C CYS A 101 -3.55 -14.32 -2.72
N LEU A 102 -4.56 -13.98 -3.53
CA LEU A 102 -5.87 -13.61 -3.01
C LEU A 102 -6.63 -14.83 -2.46
N GLU A 103 -6.41 -16.03 -2.99
CA GLU A 103 -6.95 -17.28 -2.46
C GLU A 103 -6.50 -17.50 -1.00
N HIS A 104 -5.20 -17.34 -0.74
CA HIS A 104 -4.63 -17.50 0.60
C HIS A 104 -5.08 -16.39 1.57
N MET A 105 -5.29 -15.17 1.09
CA MET A 105 -5.86 -14.11 1.92
C MET A 105 -7.32 -14.39 2.27
N LEU A 106 -8.12 -14.80 1.29
CA LEU A 106 -9.53 -15.12 1.48
C LEU A 106 -9.73 -16.27 2.46
N SER A 107 -8.94 -17.34 2.35
CA SER A 107 -9.06 -18.48 3.28
C SER A 107 -8.88 -18.07 4.74
N ARG A 108 -7.97 -17.12 5.02
CA ARG A 108 -7.78 -16.59 6.37
C ARG A 108 -8.93 -15.65 6.76
N LEU A 109 -9.42 -14.83 5.87
CA LEU A 109 -10.58 -13.99 6.18
C LEU A 109 -11.82 -14.83 6.55
N GLU A 110 -12.02 -15.97 5.89
CA GLU A 110 -13.09 -16.94 6.18
C GLU A 110 -12.92 -17.64 7.54
N GLU A 111 -11.69 -17.71 8.09
CA GLU A 111 -11.45 -18.15 9.49
C GLU A 111 -11.87 -17.11 10.54
N GLY A 112 -12.24 -15.89 10.13
CA GLY A 112 -12.74 -14.84 11.01
C GLY A 112 -11.73 -13.76 11.38
N TRP A 113 -10.55 -13.72 10.74
CA TRP A 113 -9.58 -12.64 10.93
C TRP A 113 -10.18 -11.28 10.47
N SER A 114 -9.88 -10.20 11.20
CA SER A 114 -10.40 -8.87 10.85
C SER A 114 -9.70 -8.30 9.61
N ALA A 115 -8.43 -8.63 9.46
CA ALA A 115 -7.63 -8.29 8.28
C ALA A 115 -6.49 -9.29 8.08
N VAL A 116 -6.09 -9.45 6.82
CA VAL A 116 -5.04 -10.36 6.38
C VAL A 116 -4.09 -9.60 5.46
N GLY A 117 -2.79 -9.72 5.74
CA GLY A 117 -1.73 -9.10 4.95
C GLY A 117 -0.82 -10.14 4.30
N PRO A 118 -0.32 -9.86 3.09
CA PRO A 118 0.55 -10.78 2.38
C PRO A 118 2.02 -10.62 2.80
N ALA A 119 2.84 -11.60 2.43
CA ALA A 119 4.27 -11.45 2.28
C ALA A 119 4.63 -10.62 1.04
N PHE A 120 5.77 -9.94 1.12
CA PHE A 120 6.27 -9.12 0.02
C PHE A 120 7.62 -9.62 -0.49
N VAL A 121 7.80 -9.46 -1.79
CA VAL A 121 9.10 -9.50 -2.46
C VAL A 121 9.33 -8.18 -3.21
N SER A 122 10.59 -7.82 -3.41
CA SER A 122 10.93 -6.64 -4.21
C SER A 122 10.66 -6.97 -5.68
N GLY A 123 9.83 -6.18 -6.35
CA GLY A 123 9.67 -6.22 -7.80
C GLY A 123 10.89 -5.65 -8.54
N ASN A 124 11.65 -4.76 -7.89
CA ASN A 124 12.95 -4.30 -8.37
C ASN A 124 14.01 -5.39 -8.17
N THR A 125 14.77 -5.70 -9.22
CA THR A 125 15.83 -6.73 -9.22
C THR A 125 17.22 -6.16 -9.52
N VAL A 126 17.28 -4.97 -10.13
CA VAL A 126 18.50 -4.29 -10.59
C VAL A 126 18.82 -3.10 -9.69
N SER A 127 17.85 -2.22 -9.41
CA SER A 127 18.09 -0.99 -8.65
C SER A 127 18.29 -1.28 -7.17
N ARG A 128 19.54 -1.19 -6.72
CA ARG A 128 19.90 -1.33 -5.29
C ARG A 128 19.26 -0.25 -4.41
N LEU A 129 19.00 0.93 -4.97
CA LEU A 129 18.28 2.00 -4.31
C LEU A 129 16.81 1.62 -4.08
N ALA A 130 16.12 1.11 -5.11
CA ALA A 130 14.73 0.71 -4.99
C ALA A 130 14.55 -0.51 -4.07
N ILE A 131 15.47 -1.47 -4.12
CA ILE A 131 15.52 -2.58 -3.16
C ILE A 131 15.68 -2.05 -1.73
N ALA A 132 16.60 -1.10 -1.49
CA ALA A 132 16.78 -0.48 -0.18
C ALA A 132 15.53 0.29 0.29
N ALA A 133 14.85 0.97 -0.62
CA ALA A 133 13.60 1.65 -0.32
C ALA A 133 12.47 0.66 0.02
N ASN A 134 12.35 -0.46 -0.70
CA ASN A 134 11.45 -1.56 -0.37
C ASN A 134 11.70 -2.14 1.03
N LEU A 135 12.97 -2.34 1.42
CA LEU A 135 13.31 -2.81 2.77
C LEU A 135 12.83 -1.85 3.87
N LEU A 136 12.73 -0.55 3.56
CA LEU A 136 12.22 0.43 4.51
C LEU A 136 10.69 0.45 4.57
N THR A 137 10.02 0.38 3.42
CA THR A 137 8.56 0.51 3.31
C THR A 137 7.84 -0.81 3.62
N TYR A 138 8.26 -1.91 3.00
CA TYR A 138 7.61 -3.24 3.11
C TYR A 138 8.47 -4.31 3.78
N GLY A 139 9.72 -4.02 4.13
CA GLY A 139 10.67 -4.99 4.67
C GLY A 139 10.25 -5.73 5.95
N GLU A 140 9.27 -5.23 6.68
CA GLU A 140 8.72 -5.93 7.84
C GLU A 140 8.02 -7.26 7.47
N TRP A 141 7.47 -7.33 6.25
CA TRP A 141 6.72 -8.46 5.71
C TRP A 141 7.50 -9.27 4.67
N MET A 142 8.81 -9.02 4.51
CA MET A 142 9.67 -9.73 3.57
C MET A 142 10.46 -10.86 4.26
N GLY A 143 10.62 -11.98 3.54
CA GLY A 143 11.47 -13.11 3.95
C GLY A 143 10.97 -13.89 5.16
N CYS A 144 9.70 -13.70 5.55
CA CYS A 144 9.06 -14.48 6.61
C CYS A 144 8.60 -15.82 6.03
N ARG A 145 9.02 -16.93 6.65
CA ARG A 145 8.67 -18.30 6.19
C ARG A 145 7.31 -18.78 6.70
N GLU A 146 6.87 -18.24 7.83
CA GLU A 146 5.65 -18.65 8.51
C GLU A 146 4.72 -17.45 8.70
N GLY A 147 3.43 -17.71 8.50
CA GLY A 147 2.36 -16.80 8.82
C GLY A 147 2.04 -16.75 10.31
N GLY A 148 1.20 -15.82 10.74
CA GLY A 148 0.73 -15.77 12.12
C GLY A 148 0.04 -14.48 12.50
N GLU A 149 -0.52 -14.47 13.70
CA GLU A 149 -1.12 -13.28 14.29
C GLU A 149 -0.08 -12.15 14.43
N ARG A 150 -0.48 -10.94 14.06
CA ARG A 150 0.33 -9.72 14.16
C ARG A 150 -0.49 -8.58 14.76
N ARG A 151 0.21 -7.57 15.27
CA ARG A 151 -0.43 -6.33 15.73
C ARG A 151 -0.95 -5.48 14.57
N PHE A 152 -0.34 -5.60 13.40
CA PHE A 152 -0.70 -4.92 12.18
C PHE A 152 -0.10 -5.68 10.98
N VAL A 153 -0.66 -5.41 9.80
CA VAL A 153 -0.20 -5.88 8.48
C VAL A 153 0.20 -4.68 7.62
N SER A 154 0.49 -4.89 6.33
CA SER A 154 1.02 -3.84 5.44
C SER A 154 0.11 -2.64 5.24
N GLY A 155 -1.17 -2.77 5.61
CA GLY A 155 -2.14 -1.68 5.55
C GLY A 155 -2.72 -1.58 4.15
N TYR A 156 -2.03 -0.91 3.23
CA TYR A 156 -2.33 -1.12 1.81
C TYR A 156 -1.84 -2.50 1.38
N ASN A 157 -2.43 -3.02 0.30
CA ASN A 157 -2.21 -4.38 -0.19
C ASN A 157 -2.61 -5.46 0.85
N SER A 158 -3.41 -5.09 1.84
CA SER A 158 -4.01 -6.00 2.81
C SER A 158 -5.53 -6.06 2.61
N ALA A 159 -6.10 -7.21 2.93
CA ALA A 159 -7.52 -7.45 2.84
C ALA A 159 -8.17 -7.32 4.21
N PHE A 160 -9.34 -6.72 4.25
CA PHE A 160 -10.09 -6.43 5.47
C PHE A 160 -11.50 -6.97 5.35
N ARG A 161 -12.11 -7.30 6.48
CA ARG A 161 -13.57 -7.35 6.52
C ARG A 161 -14.14 -5.97 6.22
N LYS A 162 -15.13 -5.91 5.34
CA LYS A 162 -15.79 -4.66 4.91
C LYS A 162 -16.42 -3.96 6.10
N ASP A 163 -17.13 -4.69 6.97
CA ASP A 163 -17.83 -4.13 8.13
C ASP A 163 -16.86 -3.44 9.11
N VAL A 164 -15.66 -3.99 9.30
CA VAL A 164 -14.59 -3.35 10.10
C VAL A 164 -14.21 -2.00 9.51
N LEU A 165 -14.03 -1.89 8.20
CA LEU A 165 -13.72 -0.61 7.54
C LEU A 165 -14.91 0.37 7.53
N ILE A 166 -16.12 -0.12 7.26
CA ILE A 166 -17.32 0.73 7.18
C ILE A 166 -17.72 1.28 8.56
N SER A 167 -17.43 0.56 9.65
CA SER A 167 -17.63 1.06 11.02
C SER A 167 -16.84 2.33 11.34
N ARG A 168 -15.87 2.71 10.50
CA ARG A 168 -15.12 3.96 10.59
C ARG A 168 -15.91 5.17 10.09
N ASP A 169 -16.99 4.93 9.32
CA ASP A 169 -17.91 5.94 8.79
C ASP A 169 -17.17 7.07 8.03
N GLU A 170 -17.46 8.34 8.35
CA GLU A 170 -16.80 9.52 7.78
C GLU A 170 -15.27 9.54 8.02
N ARG A 171 -14.77 8.81 9.03
CA ARG A 171 -13.34 8.80 9.35
C ARG A 171 -12.51 7.92 8.44
N LEU A 172 -13.14 7.04 7.66
CA LEU A 172 -12.44 6.09 6.79
C LEU A 172 -11.51 6.82 5.80
N ASP A 173 -11.94 7.95 5.25
CA ASP A 173 -11.19 8.72 4.26
C ASP A 173 -9.88 9.25 4.86
N GLU A 174 -9.93 9.76 6.08
CA GLU A 174 -8.74 10.22 6.82
C GLU A 174 -7.85 9.05 7.23
N ASP A 175 -8.45 7.97 7.73
CA ASP A 175 -7.74 6.76 8.16
C ASP A 175 -6.97 6.10 7.00
N LEU A 176 -7.49 6.20 5.78
CA LEU A 176 -6.85 5.72 4.57
C LEU A 176 -5.81 6.66 3.98
N VAL A 177 -5.45 7.77 4.65
CA VAL A 177 -4.24 8.55 4.30
C VAL A 177 -2.99 7.82 4.78
N THR A 178 -3.03 7.26 5.99
CA THR A 178 -1.95 6.38 6.50
C THR A 178 -2.54 5.13 7.16
N PRO A 179 -2.50 3.97 6.51
CA PRO A 179 -3.09 2.74 7.04
C PRO A 179 -2.54 2.30 8.39
N SER A 180 -1.31 2.72 8.73
CA SER A 180 -0.72 2.43 10.03
C SER A 180 -1.52 3.02 11.20
N THR A 181 -2.13 4.21 11.04
CA THR A 181 -2.93 4.81 12.11
C THR A 181 -4.29 4.14 12.23
N LEU A 182 -4.90 3.74 11.11
CA LEU A 182 -6.12 2.91 11.10
C LEU A 182 -5.90 1.61 11.86
N GLN A 183 -4.86 0.85 11.48
CA GLN A 183 -4.59 -0.46 12.07
C GLN A 183 -4.24 -0.37 13.56
N SER A 184 -3.51 0.67 13.99
CA SER A 184 -3.26 0.88 15.43
C SER A 184 -4.57 1.04 16.19
N GLN A 185 -5.52 1.84 15.67
CA GLN A 185 -6.80 2.06 16.33
C GLN A 185 -7.67 0.79 16.33
N LEU A 186 -7.69 0.05 15.22
CA LEU A 186 -8.40 -1.22 15.14
C LEU A 186 -7.82 -2.27 16.10
N TYR A 187 -6.49 -2.34 16.23
CA TYR A 187 -5.82 -3.21 17.19
C TYR A 187 -6.22 -2.87 18.64
N ASP A 188 -6.23 -1.58 18.98
CA ASP A 188 -6.65 -1.11 20.30
C ASP A 188 -8.15 -1.39 20.59
N GLN A 189 -8.95 -1.60 19.55
CA GLN A 189 -10.36 -2.01 19.62
C GLN A 189 -10.54 -3.55 19.65
N GLY A 190 -9.44 -4.31 19.69
CA GLY A 190 -9.47 -5.78 19.78
C GLY A 190 -9.59 -6.51 18.44
N HIS A 191 -9.46 -5.80 17.31
CA HIS A 191 -9.41 -6.46 16.00
C HIS A 191 -8.12 -7.25 15.84
N ARG A 192 -8.22 -8.37 15.12
CA ARG A 192 -7.15 -9.36 14.97
C ARG A 192 -6.64 -9.39 13.53
N PHE A 193 -5.32 -9.39 13.38
CA PHE A 193 -4.65 -9.35 12.08
C PHE A 193 -3.84 -10.62 11.86
N PHE A 194 -3.90 -11.16 10.65
CA PHE A 194 -3.07 -12.30 10.26
C PHE A 194 -2.10 -11.91 9.15
N PHE A 195 -0.84 -12.25 9.32
CA PHE A 195 0.14 -12.21 8.25
C PHE A 195 0.17 -13.59 7.57
N GLU A 196 -0.19 -13.66 6.29
CA GLU A 196 -0.19 -14.91 5.51
C GLU A 196 1.05 -14.97 4.64
N ALA A 197 2.04 -15.77 5.06
CA ALA A 197 3.33 -15.88 4.38
C ALA A 197 3.24 -16.49 2.98
N ARG A 198 2.17 -17.27 2.69
CA ARG A 198 1.94 -17.87 1.37
C ARG A 198 1.29 -16.91 0.38
N ALA A 199 0.57 -15.89 0.86
CA ALA A 199 0.04 -14.83 0.02
C ALA A 199 1.20 -13.92 -0.34
N VAL A 200 1.67 -13.94 -1.59
CA VAL A 200 2.86 -13.18 -2.00
C VAL A 200 2.49 -12.09 -3.00
N MET A 201 3.00 -10.88 -2.77
CA MET A 201 2.94 -9.78 -3.73
C MET A 201 4.33 -9.24 -4.03
N SER A 202 4.54 -8.81 -5.27
CA SER A 202 5.74 -8.10 -5.70
C SER A 202 5.48 -6.61 -5.68
N HIS A 203 6.27 -5.85 -4.92
CA HIS A 203 6.10 -4.40 -4.78
C HIS A 203 7.24 -3.66 -5.47
N TRP A 204 6.90 -2.71 -6.35
CA TRP A 204 7.86 -1.86 -7.04
C TRP A 204 8.04 -0.53 -6.33
N GLU A 205 9.28 -0.07 -6.29
CA GLU A 205 9.65 1.21 -5.72
C GLU A 205 10.44 2.02 -6.74
N SER A 206 10.52 3.34 -6.51
CA SER A 206 11.23 4.27 -7.39
C SER A 206 12.70 3.86 -7.61
N SER A 207 13.12 3.74 -8.87
CA SER A 207 14.49 3.34 -9.24
C SER A 207 15.53 4.47 -9.07
N GLY A 208 15.09 5.73 -8.94
CA GLY A 208 15.95 6.91 -8.82
C GLY A 208 15.78 7.72 -7.53
N TYR A 209 16.84 8.40 -7.10
CA TYR A 209 16.84 9.20 -5.86
C TYR A 209 15.80 10.33 -5.86
N ARG A 210 15.53 10.95 -7.02
CA ARG A 210 14.52 12.01 -7.13
C ARG A 210 13.12 11.51 -6.77
N GLY A 211 12.74 10.33 -7.23
CA GLY A 211 11.43 9.74 -6.92
C GLY A 211 11.37 9.31 -5.46
N VAL A 212 12.35 8.52 -5.00
CA VAL A 212 12.40 8.03 -3.60
C VAL A 212 12.40 9.19 -2.60
N THR A 213 13.15 10.26 -2.86
CA THR A 213 13.19 11.43 -1.97
C THR A 213 11.82 12.09 -1.85
N LYS A 214 11.11 12.29 -2.96
CA LYS A 214 9.75 12.86 -2.94
C LYS A 214 8.80 11.96 -2.15
N ILE A 215 8.86 10.65 -2.39
CA ILE A 215 8.04 9.63 -1.72
C ILE A 215 8.27 9.67 -0.21
N LEU A 216 9.51 9.47 0.25
CA LEU A 216 9.82 9.36 1.67
C LEU A 216 9.55 10.66 2.43
N LEU A 217 9.82 11.83 1.84
CA LEU A 217 9.55 13.12 2.47
C LEU A 217 8.04 13.38 2.60
N LYS A 218 7.26 13.13 1.53
CA LYS A 218 5.81 13.39 1.53
C LYS A 218 5.07 12.39 2.43
N ASN A 219 5.39 11.11 2.33
CA ASN A 219 4.81 10.07 3.21
C ASN A 219 5.22 10.28 4.66
N GLY A 220 6.49 10.61 4.90
CA GLY A 220 6.96 10.98 6.23
C GLY A 220 6.18 12.17 6.78
N ARG A 221 6.04 13.25 6.01
CA ARG A 221 5.28 14.45 6.41
C ARG A 221 3.82 14.14 6.72
N GLY A 222 3.14 13.36 5.87
CA GLY A 222 1.77 12.91 6.10
C GLY A 222 1.63 12.13 7.40
N LEU A 223 2.48 11.12 7.62
CA LEU A 223 2.49 10.32 8.84
C LEU A 223 2.78 11.17 10.09
N GLY A 224 3.75 12.08 10.01
CA GLY A 224 4.08 12.98 11.11
C GLY A 224 2.91 13.91 11.46
N ALA A 225 2.27 14.50 10.45
CA ALA A 225 1.11 15.37 10.65
C ALA A 225 -0.06 14.63 11.30
N LEU A 226 -0.39 13.42 10.82
CA LEU A 226 -1.45 12.58 11.39
C LEU A 226 -1.18 12.15 12.83
N ARG A 227 0.02 11.64 13.11
CA ARG A 227 0.40 11.18 14.46
C ARG A 227 0.38 12.31 15.48
N SER A 228 0.89 13.48 15.07
CA SER A 228 1.08 14.62 15.98
C SER A 228 -0.13 15.55 16.10
N ARG A 229 -1.22 15.27 15.37
CA ARG A 229 -2.43 16.10 15.32
C ARG A 229 -2.99 16.42 16.71
N ARG A 230 -2.88 15.48 17.65
CA ARG A 230 -3.36 15.62 19.04
C ARG A 230 -2.24 15.67 20.08
N TRP A 231 -0.99 15.81 19.66
CA TRP A 231 0.14 15.85 20.58
C TRP A 231 0.30 17.22 21.23
N SER A 232 0.63 17.23 22.53
CA SER A 232 1.09 18.45 23.20
C SER A 232 2.48 18.87 22.68
N LEU A 233 2.87 20.12 22.93
CA LEU A 233 4.17 20.63 22.54
C LEU A 233 5.33 19.79 23.10
N ALA A 234 5.21 19.32 24.35
CA ALA A 234 6.21 18.46 24.97
C ALA A 234 6.40 17.13 24.21
N HIS A 235 5.32 16.51 23.75
CA HIS A 235 5.39 15.29 22.94
C HIS A 235 6.06 15.54 21.59
N LYS A 236 5.75 16.66 20.92
CA LYS A 236 6.40 17.05 19.65
C LYS A 236 7.90 17.28 19.83
N LEU A 237 8.32 17.98 20.89
CA LEU A 237 9.72 18.22 21.21
C LEU A 237 10.46 16.90 21.51
N LEU A 238 9.88 16.04 22.35
CA LEU A 238 10.48 14.73 22.67
C LEU A 238 10.59 13.85 21.42
N ALA A 239 9.55 13.77 20.60
CA ALA A 239 9.58 13.01 19.35
C ALA A 239 10.60 13.55 18.34
N SER A 240 10.81 14.88 18.33
CA SER A 240 11.84 15.53 17.51
C SER A 240 13.25 15.16 17.99
N LEU A 241 13.48 15.17 19.30
CA LEU A 241 14.76 14.78 19.91
C LEU A 241 15.08 13.30 19.67
N LEU A 242 14.08 12.43 19.71
CA LEU A 242 14.21 10.99 19.48
C LEU A 242 14.22 10.60 17.99
N ASN A 243 14.09 11.56 17.08
CA ASN A 243 14.05 11.29 15.64
C ASN A 243 15.30 10.57 15.10
N PRO A 244 16.55 10.89 15.53
CA PRO A 244 17.73 10.14 15.12
C PRO A 244 17.72 8.68 15.60
N VAL A 245 17.17 8.42 16.79
CA VAL A 245 17.01 7.05 17.31
C VAL A 245 16.03 6.26 16.45
N LEU A 246 14.93 6.90 16.02
CA LEU A 246 13.98 6.30 15.07
C LEU A 246 14.64 5.97 13.73
N ALA A 247 15.51 6.85 13.20
CA ALA A 247 16.25 6.59 11.96
C ALA A 247 17.19 5.39 12.11
N GLY A 248 17.90 5.30 13.23
CA GLY A 248 18.75 4.16 13.58
C GLY A 248 17.95 2.85 13.70
N TYR A 249 16.80 2.87 14.39
CA TYR A 249 15.91 1.72 14.49
C TYR A 249 15.46 1.22 13.10
N ARG A 250 15.02 2.13 12.23
CA ARG A 250 14.59 1.77 10.86
C ARG A 250 15.73 1.21 10.02
N PHE A 251 16.92 1.79 10.14
CA PHE A 251 18.12 1.28 9.50
C PHE A 251 18.40 -0.16 9.94
N LEU A 252 18.44 -0.42 11.25
CA LEU A 252 18.71 -1.75 11.80
C LEU A 252 17.63 -2.76 11.39
N ARG A 253 16.35 -2.36 11.40
CA ARG A 253 15.24 -3.20 10.92
C ARG A 253 15.42 -3.58 9.45
N ALA A 254 15.65 -2.59 8.58
CA ALA A 254 15.85 -2.83 7.15
C ALA A 254 17.10 -3.67 6.86
N ALA A 255 18.20 -3.43 7.57
CA ALA A 255 19.41 -4.22 7.47
C ALA A 255 19.19 -5.67 7.93
N ARG A 256 18.44 -5.89 9.02
CA ARG A 256 18.05 -7.24 9.46
C ARG A 256 17.20 -7.95 8.41
N THR A 257 16.24 -7.24 7.80
CA THR A 257 15.44 -7.79 6.71
C THR A 257 16.30 -8.14 5.50
N TRP A 258 17.27 -7.30 5.12
CA TRP A 258 18.19 -7.58 4.01
C TRP A 258 18.84 -8.95 4.15
N TRP A 259 19.34 -9.27 5.34
CA TRP A 259 19.93 -10.58 5.61
C TRP A 259 18.88 -11.69 5.65
N ARG A 260 17.69 -11.43 6.21
CA ARG A 260 16.58 -12.41 6.25
C ARG A 260 16.14 -12.85 4.85
N VAL A 261 16.09 -11.93 3.89
CA VAL A 261 15.72 -12.23 2.50
C VAL A 261 16.87 -12.82 1.68
N GLY A 262 18.01 -13.14 2.31
CA GLY A 262 19.18 -13.71 1.63
C GLY A 262 19.98 -12.70 0.81
N GLY A 263 19.82 -11.40 1.07
CA GLY A 263 20.58 -10.36 0.40
C GLY A 263 22.08 -10.51 0.64
N SER A 264 22.86 -10.39 -0.43
CA SER A 264 24.32 -10.50 -0.39
C SER A 264 24.99 -9.17 -0.75
N GLY A 265 26.03 -8.81 0.01
CA GLY A 265 26.80 -7.59 -0.19
C GLY A 265 26.21 -6.34 0.49
N LEU A 266 27.01 -5.28 0.51
CA LEU A 266 26.74 -4.06 1.30
C LEU A 266 26.13 -2.92 0.48
N ARG A 267 26.07 -3.03 -0.85
CA ARG A 267 25.69 -1.91 -1.74
C ARG A 267 24.26 -1.41 -1.48
N ALA A 268 23.30 -2.31 -1.24
CA ALA A 268 21.94 -1.92 -0.87
C ALA A 268 21.90 -1.23 0.51
N LEU A 269 22.73 -1.68 1.46
CA LEU A 269 22.80 -1.10 2.81
C LEU A 269 23.36 0.33 2.80
N LEU A 270 24.25 0.68 1.85
CA LEU A 270 24.76 2.05 1.69
C LEU A 270 23.64 3.07 1.40
N HIS A 271 22.56 2.62 0.76
CA HIS A 271 21.40 3.48 0.50
C HIS A 271 20.49 3.63 1.73
N LEU A 272 20.51 2.71 2.70
CA LEU A 272 19.59 2.77 3.82
C LEU A 272 19.77 4.02 4.69
N LEU A 273 21.01 4.48 4.92
CA LEU A 273 21.27 5.64 5.78
C LEU A 273 20.65 6.95 5.24
N PRO A 274 20.89 7.37 3.98
CA PRO A 274 20.23 8.56 3.47
C PRO A 274 18.71 8.39 3.40
N LEU A 275 18.20 7.19 3.08
CA LEU A 275 16.76 6.96 2.97
C LEU A 275 16.04 7.00 4.33
N THR A 276 16.60 6.39 5.39
CA THR A 276 16.01 6.45 6.73
C THR A 276 15.98 7.89 7.23
N THR A 277 17.06 8.64 6.98
CA THR A 277 17.16 10.06 7.34
C THR A 277 16.10 10.89 6.62
N LEU A 278 15.90 10.67 5.31
CA LEU A 278 14.86 11.36 4.54
C LEU A 278 13.47 11.09 5.09
N TRP A 279 13.13 9.83 5.38
CA TRP A 279 11.82 9.50 5.93
C TRP A 279 11.63 10.16 7.30
N THR A 280 12.55 9.97 8.25
CA THR A 280 12.37 10.52 9.61
C THR A 280 12.39 12.04 9.61
N PHE A 281 13.15 12.68 8.72
CA PHE A 281 13.08 14.11 8.49
C PHE A 281 11.72 14.55 7.95
N GLY A 282 11.13 13.81 7.01
CA GLY A 282 9.75 14.01 6.56
C GLY A 282 8.77 13.99 7.74
N GLU A 283 8.85 13.00 8.63
CA GLU A 283 8.00 12.94 9.84
C GLU A 283 8.21 14.13 10.76
N LEU A 284 9.46 14.57 10.93
CA LEU A 284 9.77 15.77 11.71
C LEU A 284 9.08 17.00 11.12
N LEU A 285 9.14 17.20 9.80
CA LEU A 285 8.41 18.28 9.12
C LEU A 285 6.89 18.15 9.36
N GLY A 286 6.37 16.92 9.33
CA GLY A 286 4.98 16.61 9.64
C GLY A 286 4.56 17.09 11.03
N TYR A 287 5.39 16.83 12.06
CA TYR A 287 5.12 17.22 13.45
C TYR A 287 4.86 18.72 13.63
N TRP A 288 5.55 19.54 12.83
CA TRP A 288 5.58 21.00 12.96
C TRP A 288 4.83 21.75 11.85
N SER A 289 4.37 21.06 10.79
CA SER A 289 3.81 21.74 9.61
C SER A 289 2.52 22.51 9.87
N GLY A 290 1.63 22.02 10.74
CA GLY A 290 0.29 22.61 10.98
C GLY A 290 -0.68 22.54 9.79
N ASP A 291 -0.15 22.47 8.57
CA ASP A 291 -0.84 22.28 7.29
C ASP A 291 -1.13 20.80 7.05
N PHE A 292 -2.28 20.36 7.57
CA PHE A 292 -2.76 18.99 7.43
C PHE A 292 -3.21 18.67 6.01
N SER A 293 -4.01 19.55 5.40
CA SER A 293 -4.55 19.35 4.05
C SER A 293 -3.44 19.21 3.01
N GLY A 294 -2.43 20.10 3.03
CA GLY A 294 -1.30 20.00 2.11
C GLY A 294 -0.44 18.74 2.34
N ALA A 295 -0.41 18.20 3.57
CA ALA A 295 0.24 16.93 3.85
C ALA A 295 -0.52 15.74 3.22
N VAL A 296 -1.85 15.72 3.35
CA VAL A 296 -2.73 14.69 2.75
C VAL A 296 -2.65 14.73 1.22
N GLU A 297 -2.80 15.90 0.62
CA GLU A 297 -2.67 16.10 -0.84
C GLU A 297 -1.29 15.67 -1.33
N GLY A 298 -0.24 16.00 -0.57
CA GLY A 298 1.13 15.61 -0.86
C GLY A 298 1.29 14.10 -0.95
N VAL A 299 0.75 13.34 0.02
CA VAL A 299 0.74 11.87 0.01
C VAL A 299 -0.04 11.34 -1.19
N SER A 300 -1.27 11.83 -1.39
CA SER A 300 -2.09 11.38 -2.53
C SER A 300 -1.40 11.61 -3.87
N ASP A 301 -0.70 12.73 -4.06
CA ASP A 301 0.00 13.04 -5.31
C ASP A 301 1.17 12.07 -5.56
N ILE A 302 1.91 11.68 -4.52
CA ILE A 302 3.10 10.85 -4.71
C ILE A 302 2.79 9.36 -4.81
N GLU A 303 1.71 8.92 -4.14
CA GLU A 303 1.26 7.53 -4.13
C GLU A 303 0.48 7.15 -5.39
N ARG A 304 -0.24 8.10 -6.03
CA ARG A 304 -0.88 7.83 -7.33
C ARG A 304 0.16 7.71 -8.44
N ASN A 305 -0.04 6.78 -9.36
CA ASN A 305 0.81 6.54 -10.54
C ASN A 305 2.29 6.37 -10.17
N ARG A 306 2.58 5.57 -9.15
CA ARG A 306 3.96 5.42 -8.64
C ARG A 306 4.89 4.82 -9.68
N GLN A 307 4.33 4.10 -10.65
CA GLN A 307 5.04 3.56 -11.81
C GLN A 307 5.88 4.61 -12.54
N ARG A 308 5.49 5.89 -12.54
CA ARG A 308 6.27 6.98 -13.17
C ARG A 308 7.66 7.21 -12.57
N PHE A 309 7.92 6.66 -11.39
CA PHE A 309 9.21 6.75 -10.72
C PHE A 309 10.08 5.49 -10.90
N VAL A 310 9.53 4.45 -11.52
CA VAL A 310 10.26 3.23 -11.86
C VAL A 310 10.94 3.43 -13.22
N ASP A 311 12.19 3.00 -13.35
CA ASP A 311 12.86 2.98 -14.64
C ASP A 311 12.36 1.80 -15.47
N ALA A 312 11.27 2.01 -16.21
CA ALA A 312 10.64 0.96 -17.02
C ALA A 312 11.56 0.36 -18.10
N ARG A 313 12.67 1.02 -18.46
CA ARG A 313 13.64 0.46 -19.41
C ARG A 313 14.48 -0.65 -18.80
N SER A 314 14.84 -0.51 -17.52
CA SER A 314 15.70 -1.47 -16.81
C SER A 314 14.90 -2.44 -15.93
N GLU A 315 13.76 -2.00 -15.39
CA GLU A 315 12.93 -2.75 -14.46
C GLU A 315 11.44 -2.56 -14.77
N PRO A 316 10.94 -3.02 -15.93
CA PRO A 316 9.53 -2.87 -16.27
C PRO A 316 8.66 -3.58 -15.22
N ILE A 317 7.60 -2.92 -14.78
CA ILE A 317 6.55 -3.57 -13.99
C ILE A 317 5.86 -4.55 -14.92
N ARG A 318 5.93 -5.83 -14.58
CA ARG A 318 5.32 -6.90 -15.37
C ARG A 318 4.77 -7.96 -14.45
N LYS A 319 3.65 -8.55 -14.87
CA LYS A 319 3.07 -9.73 -14.24
C LYS A 319 4.18 -10.77 -13.92
N PRO A 320 4.35 -11.16 -12.65
CA PRO A 320 5.24 -12.26 -12.30
C PRO A 320 4.69 -13.54 -12.94
N TYR A 321 5.59 -14.31 -13.56
CA TYR A 321 5.27 -15.56 -14.26
C TYR A 321 4.50 -16.53 -13.39
#